data_AF-A0A7D8UH99-F1
#
_entry.id   AF-A0A7D8UH99-F1
#
_cell.length_a   1.000
_cell.length_b   1.000
_cell.length_c   1.000
_cell.angle_alpha   90.00
_cell.angle_beta   90.00
_cell.angle_gamma   90.00
#
_symmetry.space_group_name_H-M   'P 1'
#
loop_
_entity.id
_entity.type
_entity.pdbx_description
1 polymer ?
#
loop_
_entity_poly.entity_id
_entity_poly.type
_entity_poly.pdbx_seq_one_letter_code
_entity_poly.pdbx_strand_id
1 'polypeptide(L)'
;MNRIFRIAAREFAATAITKGFIIGALVVPAVFAACIPLIVLLTMQARAPVVEGTVAVIDRSGAVGERVSVRLTPEGIAEARGEDLAALMSQLNLPEGAGIDRGQMAAQAGLPSLTVEHLDPQASEDPERDRLRGETGEGEVRRLALAIIAPDAVVKPEGQEKYGAFELYTRTRLDDRIVADIRRAVSTSVREARYEAAGFDRAVIEALTSVDAPRTREVTEAGVRDSTTELNSFLPFIFMFLLIMCVMVGGQYLLTTTIEEKSSRVVEVLLSAVSPMQLMTGKILGQMAVGLCLLGIYNALGLAALIAFGLTDVISPMTIVYLFVFFLLAYFMMASLLAAVGSAVNDLREAQSLSTPVMIAVFIPYILWLPISRDPNSVLATVLSLVPPISPFVMMMRVTSTEPPPVWQIWAAIGIGALGSYVCVWFAAKVFRVGLLMYGKPPNFVTLLKWVRMA
;
A
#
# COMPACT_ATOMS: atom_id res chain seq x y z
N MET A 1 4.58 24.01 -38.88
CA MET A 1 4.78 24.04 -37.41
C MET A 1 3.84 25.01 -36.67
N ASN A 2 3.62 26.25 -37.13
CA ASN A 2 2.81 27.23 -36.39
C ASN A 2 1.38 26.79 -36.02
N ARG A 3 0.71 25.96 -36.83
CA ARG A 3 -0.65 25.48 -36.51
C ARG A 3 -0.67 24.45 -35.38
N ILE A 4 0.26 23.49 -35.37
CA ILE A 4 0.37 22.47 -34.32
C ILE A 4 0.60 23.12 -32.95
N PHE A 5 1.53 24.08 -32.89
CA PHE A 5 1.85 24.76 -31.64
C PHE A 5 0.69 25.64 -31.15
N ARG A 6 -0.05 26.30 -32.05
CA ARG A 6 -1.27 27.05 -31.66
C ARG A 6 -2.35 26.14 -31.08
N ILE A 7 -2.52 24.95 -31.65
CA ILE A 7 -3.45 23.94 -31.10
C ILE A 7 -2.94 23.50 -29.73
N ALA A 8 -1.67 23.11 -29.60
CA ALA A 8 -1.09 22.70 -28.33
C ALA A 8 -1.22 23.77 -27.24
N ALA A 9 -0.96 25.04 -27.57
CA ALA A 9 -1.11 26.16 -26.65
C ALA A 9 -2.57 26.40 -26.24
N ARG A 10 -3.52 26.28 -27.18
CA ARG A 10 -4.96 26.34 -26.87
C ARG A 10 -5.34 25.24 -25.88
N GLU A 11 -4.94 24.00 -26.17
CA GLU A 11 -5.28 22.82 -25.35
C GLU A 11 -4.65 22.93 -23.96
N PHE A 12 -3.38 23.33 -23.87
CA PHE A 12 -2.73 23.61 -22.60
C PHE A 12 -3.46 24.69 -21.80
N ALA A 13 -3.79 25.83 -22.43
CA ALA A 13 -4.49 26.93 -21.78
C ALA A 13 -5.90 26.54 -21.31
N ALA A 14 -6.63 25.78 -22.13
CA ALA A 14 -7.98 25.31 -21.83
C ALA A 14 -8.02 24.36 -20.63
N THR A 15 -6.91 23.69 -20.30
CA THR A 15 -6.82 22.79 -19.14
C THR A 15 -6.09 23.46 -17.97
N ALA A 16 -4.82 23.83 -18.15
CA ALA A 16 -3.92 24.22 -17.06
C ALA A 16 -4.23 25.58 -16.42
N ILE A 17 -4.89 26.50 -17.14
CA ILE A 17 -5.21 27.84 -16.62
C ILE A 17 -6.56 27.84 -15.89
N THR A 18 -7.31 26.74 -15.94
CA THR A 18 -8.60 26.64 -15.27
C THR A 18 -8.44 26.58 -13.75
N LYS A 19 -9.38 27.21 -13.03
CA LYS A 19 -9.44 27.10 -11.57
C LYS A 19 -9.57 25.63 -11.12
N GLY A 20 -10.33 24.83 -11.89
CA GLY A 20 -10.51 23.40 -11.63
C GLY A 20 -9.18 22.63 -11.65
N PHE A 21 -8.31 22.90 -12.63
CA PHE A 21 -6.99 22.27 -12.68
C PHE A 21 -6.10 22.71 -11.52
N ILE A 22 -6.01 24.01 -11.23
CA ILE A 22 -5.15 24.53 -10.15
C ILE A 22 -5.59 23.95 -8.79
N ILE A 23 -6.90 23.93 -8.52
CA ILE A 23 -7.45 23.34 -7.31
C ILE A 23 -7.17 21.83 -7.31
N GLY A 24 -7.49 21.11 -8.39
CA GLY A 24 -7.29 19.66 -8.48
C GLY A 24 -5.83 19.24 -8.28
N ALA A 25 -4.88 20.00 -8.85
CA ALA A 25 -3.45 19.77 -8.71
C ALA A 25 -2.98 19.93 -7.26
N LEU A 26 -3.54 20.86 -6.48
CA LEU A 26 -3.10 21.06 -5.09
C LEU A 26 -3.89 20.21 -4.09
N VAL A 27 -5.16 19.92 -4.38
CA VAL A 27 -6.05 19.15 -3.49
C VAL A 27 -5.54 17.74 -3.29
N VAL A 28 -5.09 17.03 -4.34
CA VAL A 28 -4.65 15.64 -4.20
C VAL A 28 -3.44 15.52 -3.24
N PRO A 29 -2.33 16.25 -3.43
CA PRO A 29 -1.23 16.27 -2.46
C PRO A 29 -1.67 16.70 -1.05
N ALA A 30 -2.52 17.72 -0.94
CA ALA A 30 -3.02 18.19 0.36
C ALA A 30 -3.85 17.13 1.09
N VAL A 31 -4.70 16.40 0.36
CA VAL A 31 -5.47 15.27 0.88
C VAL A 31 -4.53 14.17 1.34
N PHE A 32 -3.51 13.78 0.55
CA PHE A 32 -2.53 12.79 1.03
C PHE A 32 -1.78 13.25 2.28
N ALA A 33 -1.34 14.51 2.30
CA ALA A 33 -0.64 15.10 3.45
C ALA A 33 -1.52 15.19 4.70
N ALA A 34 -2.83 15.36 4.57
CA ALA A 34 -3.77 15.40 5.69
C ALA A 34 -4.28 14.00 6.10
N CYS A 35 -4.59 13.15 5.12
CA CYS A 35 -5.16 11.83 5.34
C CYS A 35 -4.16 10.85 5.93
N ILE A 36 -2.87 10.88 5.56
CA ILE A 36 -1.89 9.93 6.13
C ILE A 36 -1.77 10.13 7.65
N PRO A 37 -1.50 11.35 8.17
CA PRO A 37 -1.50 11.59 9.62
C PRO A 37 -2.85 11.34 10.27
N LEU A 38 -3.95 11.65 9.60
CA LEU A 38 -5.30 11.41 10.12
C LEU A 38 -5.61 9.91 10.22
N ILE A 39 -5.24 9.10 9.23
CA ILE A 39 -5.40 7.65 9.27
C ILE A 39 -4.56 7.08 10.42
N VAL A 40 -3.31 7.51 10.55
CA VAL A 40 -2.46 7.13 11.69
C VAL A 40 -3.14 7.52 13.00
N LEU A 41 -3.56 8.78 13.15
CA LEU A 41 -4.25 9.28 14.34
C LEU A 41 -5.54 8.50 14.65
N LEU A 42 -6.38 8.24 13.66
CA LEU A 42 -7.63 7.51 13.82
C LEU A 42 -7.38 6.04 14.14
N THR A 43 -6.37 5.41 13.56
CA THR A 43 -5.97 4.03 13.93
C THR A 43 -5.38 3.96 15.34
N MET A 44 -4.73 5.03 15.80
CA MET A 44 -4.26 5.15 17.19
C MET A 44 -5.39 5.47 18.17
N GLN A 45 -6.40 6.24 17.76
CA GLN A 45 -7.54 6.67 18.60
C GLN A 45 -8.74 5.72 18.54
N ALA A 46 -8.74 4.73 17.66
CA ALA A 46 -9.76 3.68 17.63
C ALA A 46 -9.67 2.85 18.92
N ARG A 47 -10.38 3.29 19.96
CA ARG A 47 -10.57 2.54 21.20
C ARG A 47 -11.18 1.20 20.81
N ALA A 48 -10.50 0.10 21.10
CA ALA A 48 -11.11 -1.21 20.96
C ALA A 48 -12.36 -1.25 21.85
N PRO A 49 -13.46 -1.90 21.41
CA PRO A 49 -14.61 -2.11 22.27
C PRO A 49 -14.15 -2.77 23.58
N VAL A 50 -14.60 -2.25 24.72
CA VAL A 50 -14.32 -2.85 26.03
C VAL A 50 -15.04 -4.19 26.06
N VAL A 51 -14.29 -5.28 25.91
CA VAL A 51 -14.84 -6.63 25.97
C VAL A 51 -14.86 -7.04 27.44
N GLU A 52 -16.05 -7.29 27.95
CA GLU A 52 -16.27 -7.88 29.27
C GLU A 52 -16.54 -9.38 29.12
N GLY A 53 -15.89 -10.19 29.95
CA GLY A 53 -16.17 -11.61 29.99
C GLY A 53 -15.23 -12.43 30.86
N THR A 54 -15.49 -13.73 30.92
CA THR A 54 -14.78 -14.66 31.79
C THR A 54 -13.78 -15.50 31.01
N VAL A 55 -12.59 -15.67 31.57
CA VAL A 55 -11.59 -16.65 31.14
C VAL A 55 -11.59 -17.79 32.15
N ALA A 56 -12.03 -18.97 31.75
CA ALA A 56 -11.99 -20.15 32.59
C ALA A 56 -10.60 -20.77 32.55
N VAL A 57 -10.06 -21.17 33.71
CA VAL A 57 -8.73 -21.77 33.82
C VAL A 57 -8.83 -23.08 34.59
N ILE A 58 -8.47 -24.18 33.94
CA ILE A 58 -8.25 -25.49 34.56
C ILE A 58 -6.74 -25.63 34.76
N ASP A 59 -6.27 -25.44 35.99
CA ASP A 59 -4.86 -25.55 36.32
C ASP A 59 -4.54 -26.89 37.00
N ARG A 60 -4.10 -27.89 36.20
CA ARG A 60 -3.69 -29.19 36.74
C ARG A 60 -2.31 -29.17 37.40
N SER A 61 -1.54 -28.10 37.21
CA SER A 61 -0.23 -27.92 37.85
C SER A 61 -0.36 -27.34 39.27
N GLY A 62 -1.46 -26.64 39.55
CA GLY A 62 -1.74 -25.97 40.83
C GLY A 62 -0.89 -24.71 41.08
N ALA A 63 -0.03 -24.31 40.16
CA ALA A 63 0.95 -23.24 40.36
C ALA A 63 0.77 -22.05 39.39
N VAL A 64 -0.24 -22.04 38.52
CA VAL A 64 -0.36 -21.06 37.43
C VAL A 64 -1.64 -20.25 37.55
N GLY A 65 -2.72 -20.82 38.11
CA GLY A 65 -4.04 -20.19 38.21
C GLY A 65 -4.00 -18.78 38.78
N GLU A 66 -3.51 -18.59 40.00
CA GLU A 66 -3.47 -17.27 40.65
C GLU A 66 -2.60 -16.24 39.90
N ARG A 67 -1.52 -16.69 39.24
CA ARG A 67 -0.67 -15.79 38.44
C ARG A 67 -1.42 -15.28 37.21
N VAL A 68 -2.29 -16.11 36.62
CA VAL A 68 -3.13 -15.73 35.48
C VAL A 68 -4.22 -14.74 35.89
N SER A 69 -4.81 -14.86 37.08
CA SER A 69 -5.83 -13.92 37.57
C SER A 69 -5.28 -12.53 37.80
N VAL A 70 -4.07 -12.38 38.33
CA VAL A 70 -3.41 -11.09 38.50
C VAL A 70 -3.11 -10.42 37.15
N ARG A 71 -2.63 -11.20 36.16
CA ARG A 71 -2.24 -10.67 34.84
C ARG A 71 -3.39 -10.30 33.92
N LEU A 72 -4.53 -10.96 34.06
CA LEU A 72 -5.72 -10.67 33.25
C LEU A 72 -6.55 -9.49 33.80
N THR A 73 -6.11 -8.87 34.90
CA THR A 73 -6.68 -7.59 35.33
C THR A 73 -6.42 -6.49 34.30
N PRO A 74 -7.25 -5.44 34.25
CA PRO A 74 -7.02 -4.30 33.36
C PRO A 74 -5.62 -3.68 33.53
N GLU A 75 -5.11 -3.63 34.77
CA GLU A 75 -3.78 -3.11 35.10
C GLU A 75 -2.67 -4.04 34.56
N GLY A 76 -2.79 -5.35 34.78
CA GLY A 76 -1.81 -6.32 34.27
C GLY A 76 -1.75 -6.38 32.73
N ILE A 77 -2.90 -6.21 32.06
CA ILE A 77 -2.96 -6.13 30.59
C ILE A 77 -2.35 -4.82 30.10
N ALA A 78 -2.59 -3.70 30.80
CA ALA A 78 -2.01 -2.41 30.44
C ALA A 78 -0.48 -2.43 30.55
N GLU A 79 0.06 -3.02 31.62
CA GLU A 79 1.49 -3.19 31.82
C GLU A 79 2.10 -4.05 30.69
N ALA A 80 1.52 -5.23 30.42
CA ALA A 80 2.01 -6.14 29.40
C ALA A 80 1.96 -5.54 27.97
N ARG A 81 0.94 -4.73 27.66
CA ARG A 81 0.86 -4.00 26.37
C ARG A 81 1.85 -2.82 26.32
N GLY A 82 2.13 -2.19 27.46
CA GLY A 82 3.14 -1.15 27.58
C GLY A 82 4.55 -1.68 27.32
N GLU A 83 4.87 -2.86 27.86
CA GLU A 83 6.14 -3.57 27.61
C GLU A 83 6.31 -3.92 26.12
N ASP A 84 5.27 -4.48 25.49
CA ASP A 84 5.24 -4.74 24.05
C ASP A 84 5.49 -3.50 23.21
N LEU A 85 4.78 -2.41 23.54
CA LEU A 85 4.92 -1.16 22.81
C LEU A 85 6.32 -0.60 23.01
N ALA A 86 6.90 -0.71 24.20
CA ALA A 86 8.28 -0.32 24.47
C ALA A 86 9.27 -1.18 23.65
N ALA A 87 9.05 -2.49 23.55
CA ALA A 87 9.86 -3.39 22.74
C ALA A 87 9.71 -3.13 21.23
N LEU A 88 8.51 -2.77 20.76
CA LEU A 88 8.25 -2.41 19.38
C LEU A 88 8.86 -1.05 19.02
N MET A 89 8.71 -0.06 19.91
CA MET A 89 9.29 1.28 19.77
C MET A 89 10.82 1.22 19.77
N SER A 90 11.42 0.37 20.60
CA SER A 90 12.87 0.15 20.61
C SER A 90 13.35 -0.53 19.33
N GLN A 91 12.53 -1.41 18.72
CA GLN A 91 12.79 -1.97 17.39
C GLN A 91 12.65 -0.93 16.26
N LEU A 92 11.75 0.04 16.40
CA LEU A 92 11.46 1.07 15.39
C LEU A 92 12.43 2.26 15.40
N ASN A 93 13.45 2.28 16.27
CA ASN A 93 14.47 3.34 16.35
C ASN A 93 13.90 4.78 16.45
N LEU A 94 12.74 4.96 17.09
CA LEU A 94 12.16 6.30 17.29
C LEU A 94 12.97 7.09 18.35
N PRO A 95 13.19 8.41 18.16
CA PRO A 95 13.98 9.21 19.08
C PRO A 95 13.32 9.25 20.48
N GLU A 96 14.13 9.08 21.54
CA GLU A 96 13.70 8.99 22.95
C GLU A 96 13.01 10.25 23.51
N GLY A 97 12.76 11.28 22.69
CA GLY A 97 12.13 12.54 23.08
C GLY A 97 10.71 12.76 22.54
N ALA A 98 10.06 11.77 21.91
CA ALA A 98 8.77 11.96 21.24
C ALA A 98 7.56 12.30 22.15
N GLY A 99 7.75 12.44 23.47
CA GLY A 99 6.68 12.85 24.41
C GLY A 99 5.50 11.87 24.48
N ILE A 100 5.66 10.67 23.95
CA ILE A 100 4.64 9.63 23.95
C ILE A 100 4.69 8.93 25.31
N ASP A 101 3.74 9.25 26.18
CA ASP A 101 3.53 8.53 27.43
C ASP A 101 3.04 7.10 27.10
N ARG A 102 3.95 6.14 27.32
CA ARG A 102 3.78 4.71 27.02
C ARG A 102 2.59 4.11 27.74
N GLY A 103 2.31 4.58 28.97
CA GLY A 103 1.15 4.15 29.76
C GLY A 103 -0.16 4.70 29.21
N GLN A 104 -0.17 5.95 28.74
CA GLN A 104 -1.36 6.55 28.12
C GLN A 104 -1.73 5.91 26.78
N MET A 105 -0.78 5.49 25.95
CA MET A 105 -1.10 4.80 24.69
C MET A 105 -1.67 3.40 24.91
N ALA A 106 -1.11 2.63 25.86
CA ALA A 106 -1.66 1.31 26.22
C ALA A 106 -3.08 1.43 26.81
N ALA A 107 -3.32 2.45 27.64
CA ALA A 107 -4.64 2.76 28.19
C ALA A 107 -5.64 3.23 27.11
N GLN A 108 -5.18 3.84 26.02
CA GLN A 108 -6.02 4.27 24.90
C GLN A 108 -6.49 3.10 24.01
N ALA A 109 -5.83 1.94 24.05
CA ALA A 109 -6.16 0.79 23.20
C ALA A 109 -7.44 0.02 23.61
N GLY A 110 -8.14 0.45 24.67
CA GLY A 110 -9.28 -0.27 25.22
C GLY A 110 -8.82 -1.51 26.00
N LEU A 111 -8.87 -1.43 27.33
CA LEU A 111 -8.52 -2.55 28.21
C LEU A 111 -9.77 -3.41 28.42
N PRO A 112 -9.72 -4.72 28.13
CA PRO A 112 -10.85 -5.61 28.41
C PRO A 112 -10.97 -5.81 29.93
N SER A 113 -12.21 -6.03 30.40
CA SER A 113 -12.47 -6.44 31.78
C SER A 113 -12.63 -7.96 31.78
N LEU A 114 -11.54 -8.66 32.10
CA LEU A 114 -11.50 -10.12 32.12
C LEU A 114 -11.53 -10.62 33.55
N THR A 115 -12.53 -11.45 33.87
CA THR A 115 -12.59 -12.16 35.15
C THR A 115 -12.06 -13.57 34.96
N VAL A 116 -11.20 -14.03 35.87
CA VAL A 116 -10.69 -15.40 35.83
C VAL A 116 -11.55 -16.30 36.70
N GLU A 117 -12.10 -17.35 36.10
CA GLU A 117 -12.84 -18.41 36.79
C GLU A 117 -11.93 -19.62 36.96
N HIS A 118 -11.55 -19.92 38.21
CA HIS A 118 -10.77 -21.11 38.54
C HIS A 118 -11.68 -22.32 38.61
N LEU A 119 -11.48 -23.26 37.68
CA LEU A 119 -12.19 -24.53 37.66
C LEU A 119 -11.38 -25.60 38.40
N ASP A 120 -12.08 -26.61 38.90
CA ASP A 120 -11.45 -27.76 39.56
C ASP A 120 -10.40 -28.40 38.62
N PRO A 121 -9.16 -28.68 39.08
CA PRO A 121 -8.14 -29.39 38.30
C PRO A 121 -8.62 -30.72 37.69
N GLN A 122 -9.61 -31.37 38.31
CA GLN A 122 -10.22 -32.63 37.84
C GLN A 122 -11.52 -32.43 37.03
N ALA A 123 -11.90 -31.18 36.72
CA ALA A 123 -13.09 -30.89 35.93
C ALA A 123 -13.01 -31.52 34.53
N SER A 124 -14.15 -32.02 34.03
CA SER A 124 -14.28 -32.54 32.67
C SER A 124 -14.22 -31.41 31.64
N GLU A 125 -13.45 -31.60 30.56
CA GLU A 125 -13.14 -30.56 29.57
C GLU A 125 -14.30 -30.30 28.60
N ASP A 126 -15.03 -31.35 28.20
CA ASP A 126 -16.12 -31.29 27.22
C ASP A 126 -17.26 -30.31 27.59
N PRO A 127 -17.85 -30.32 28.80
CA PRO A 127 -18.90 -29.37 29.16
C PRO A 127 -18.41 -27.92 29.20
N GLU A 128 -17.15 -27.71 29.56
CA GLU A 128 -16.56 -26.36 29.63
C GLU A 128 -16.24 -25.80 28.23
N ARG A 129 -15.89 -26.69 27.28
CA ARG A 129 -15.75 -26.35 25.85
C ARG A 129 -17.08 -26.02 25.19
N ASP A 130 -18.16 -26.72 25.54
CA ASP A 130 -19.49 -26.44 24.99
C ASP A 130 -20.05 -25.09 25.46
N ARG A 131 -19.69 -24.63 26.68
CA ARG A 131 -20.01 -23.26 27.16
C ARG A 131 -19.35 -22.14 26.33
N LEU A 132 -18.30 -22.43 25.55
CA LEU A 132 -17.73 -21.47 24.60
C LEU A 132 -18.55 -21.35 23.30
N ARG A 133 -19.37 -22.36 22.98
CA ARG A 133 -20.20 -22.42 21.78
C ARG A 133 -21.56 -21.73 21.98
N GLY A 134 -22.06 -21.71 23.21
CA GLY A 134 -23.38 -21.17 23.55
C GLY A 134 -23.57 -19.68 23.25
N GLU A 135 -24.74 -19.32 22.74
CA GLU A 135 -25.29 -17.97 22.87
C GLU A 135 -25.80 -17.85 24.31
N THR A 136 -25.02 -17.19 25.17
CA THR A 136 -25.37 -17.05 26.58
C THR A 136 -26.69 -16.29 26.71
N GLY A 137 -27.66 -16.89 27.43
CA GLY A 137 -28.91 -16.22 27.80
C GLY A 137 -28.64 -15.01 28.71
N GLU A 138 -29.59 -14.06 28.73
CA GLU A 138 -29.51 -12.86 29.56
C GLU A 138 -29.24 -13.22 31.03
N GLY A 139 -28.02 -12.91 31.51
CA GLY A 139 -27.63 -13.04 32.93
C GLY A 139 -26.42 -13.92 33.23
N GLU A 140 -25.95 -14.76 32.29
CA GLU A 140 -24.73 -15.56 32.50
C GLU A 140 -23.49 -14.82 31.99
N VAL A 141 -22.43 -14.79 32.82
CA VAL A 141 -21.18 -14.09 32.50
C VAL A 141 -20.57 -14.67 31.22
N ARG A 142 -20.29 -13.80 30.25
CA ARG A 142 -19.90 -14.19 28.88
C ARG A 142 -18.53 -14.86 28.89
N ARG A 143 -18.46 -16.20 28.79
CA ARG A 143 -17.17 -16.90 28.69
C ARG A 143 -16.51 -16.66 27.33
N LEU A 144 -15.26 -16.21 27.35
CA LEU A 144 -14.49 -15.82 26.17
C LEU A 144 -13.45 -16.86 25.78
N ALA A 145 -12.81 -17.47 26.78
CA ALA A 145 -11.79 -18.50 26.58
C ALA A 145 -11.76 -19.52 27.72
N LEU A 146 -11.18 -20.68 27.44
CA LEU A 146 -10.85 -21.75 28.38
C LEU A 146 -9.36 -22.09 28.19
N ALA A 147 -8.56 -21.91 29.24
CA ALA A 147 -7.17 -22.33 29.30
C ALA A 147 -7.02 -23.61 30.13
N ILE A 148 -6.45 -24.65 29.54
CA ILE A 148 -6.20 -25.94 30.20
C ILE A 148 -4.69 -26.11 30.32
N ILE A 149 -4.20 -26.17 31.56
CA ILE A 149 -2.76 -26.29 31.85
C ILE A 149 -2.49 -27.72 32.29
N ALA A 150 -1.57 -28.39 31.58
CA ALA A 150 -1.20 -29.79 31.87
C ALA A 150 -0.50 -29.93 33.25
N PRO A 151 -0.58 -31.10 33.90
CA PRO A 151 0.03 -31.32 35.22
C PRO A 151 1.56 -31.23 35.20
N ASP A 152 2.18 -31.62 34.08
CA ASP A 152 3.62 -31.55 33.80
C ASP A 152 4.03 -30.21 33.13
N ALA A 153 3.13 -29.22 33.11
CA ALA A 153 3.42 -27.93 32.50
C ALA A 153 4.40 -27.09 33.32
N VAL A 154 4.54 -27.31 34.63
CA VAL A 154 5.43 -26.55 35.52
C VAL A 154 6.62 -27.38 35.98
N VAL A 155 6.36 -28.58 36.51
CA VAL A 155 7.40 -29.53 36.92
C VAL A 155 7.47 -30.64 35.89
N LYS A 156 8.66 -30.82 35.30
CA LYS A 156 8.88 -31.86 34.29
C LYS A 156 9.17 -33.21 34.98
N PRO A 157 8.42 -34.29 34.67
CA PRO A 157 8.72 -35.63 35.14
C PRO A 157 10.12 -36.10 34.72
N GLU A 158 10.77 -36.90 35.57
CA GLU A 158 12.05 -37.55 35.21
C GLU A 158 11.87 -38.45 33.99
N GLY A 159 12.75 -38.28 32.98
CA GLY A 159 12.71 -39.05 31.73
C GLY A 159 11.93 -38.41 30.57
N GLN A 160 11.24 -37.29 30.77
CA GLN A 160 10.65 -36.51 29.66
C GLN A 160 11.62 -35.45 29.11
N GLU A 161 11.65 -35.29 27.79
CA GLU A 161 12.45 -34.24 27.13
C GLU A 161 11.78 -32.86 27.18
N LYS A 162 10.44 -32.81 27.10
CA LYS A 162 9.66 -31.56 26.99
C LYS A 162 8.70 -31.41 28.18
N TYR A 163 8.39 -30.16 28.53
CA TYR A 163 7.32 -29.85 29.48
C TYR A 163 5.94 -30.06 28.85
N GLY A 164 4.93 -30.26 29.68
CA GLY A 164 3.53 -30.18 29.29
C GLY A 164 3.18 -28.84 28.65
N ALA A 165 2.25 -28.85 27.70
CA ALA A 165 1.72 -27.65 27.07
C ALA A 165 0.50 -27.12 27.84
N PHE A 166 0.06 -25.91 27.48
CA PHE A 166 -1.28 -25.45 27.79
C PHE A 166 -2.09 -25.39 26.49
N GLU A 167 -3.37 -25.70 26.58
CA GLU A 167 -4.32 -25.57 25.47
C GLU A 167 -5.22 -24.38 25.72
N LEU A 168 -5.40 -23.53 24.71
CA LEU A 168 -6.27 -22.36 24.77
C LEU A 168 -7.42 -22.51 23.77
N TYR A 169 -8.63 -22.68 24.28
CA TYR A 169 -9.85 -22.70 23.51
C TYR A 169 -10.51 -21.33 23.59
N THR A 170 -10.88 -20.75 22.44
CA THR A 170 -11.48 -19.42 22.38
C THR A 170 -12.85 -19.50 21.70
N ARG A 171 -13.71 -18.53 22.02
CA ARG A 171 -14.96 -18.35 21.29
C ARG A 171 -14.72 -17.97 19.82
N THR A 172 -15.61 -18.39 18.93
CA THR A 172 -15.60 -18.00 17.52
C THR A 172 -15.69 -16.48 17.38
N ARG A 173 -14.85 -15.89 16.51
CA ARG A 173 -14.79 -14.42 16.26
C ARG A 173 -14.39 -13.59 17.49
N LEU A 174 -13.65 -14.17 18.45
CA LEU A 174 -12.98 -13.37 19.48
C LEU A 174 -11.88 -12.53 18.83
N ASP A 175 -11.72 -11.28 19.27
CA ASP A 175 -10.71 -10.36 18.75
C ASP A 175 -9.29 -10.93 18.97
N ASP A 176 -8.46 -10.92 17.92
CA ASP A 176 -7.10 -11.46 17.95
C ASP A 176 -6.21 -10.80 19.02
N ARG A 177 -6.48 -9.53 19.37
CA ARG A 177 -5.77 -8.82 20.44
C ARG A 177 -6.06 -9.46 21.80
N ILE A 178 -7.33 -9.77 22.07
CA ILE A 178 -7.75 -10.42 23.33
C ILE A 178 -7.20 -11.84 23.41
N VAL A 179 -7.21 -12.57 22.30
CA VAL A 179 -6.58 -13.89 22.22
C VAL A 179 -5.08 -13.78 22.52
N ALA A 180 -4.40 -12.77 21.98
CA ALA A 180 -2.98 -12.53 22.24
C ALA A 180 -2.71 -12.18 23.72
N ASP A 181 -3.54 -11.33 24.34
CA ASP A 181 -3.44 -10.97 25.76
C ASP A 181 -3.60 -12.20 26.67
N ILE A 182 -4.65 -13.01 26.45
CA ILE A 182 -4.90 -14.24 27.24
C ILE A 182 -3.76 -15.24 27.05
N ARG A 183 -3.35 -15.50 25.81
CA ARG A 183 -2.24 -16.41 25.49
C ARG A 183 -0.96 -15.95 26.17
N ARG A 184 -0.66 -14.65 26.12
CA ARG A 184 0.51 -14.08 26.79
C ARG A 184 0.43 -14.28 28.29
N ALA A 185 -0.67 -13.86 28.93
CA ALA A 185 -0.85 -13.99 30.37
C ALA A 185 -0.63 -15.42 30.85
N VAL A 186 -1.23 -16.42 30.17
CA VAL A 186 -1.05 -17.83 30.50
C VAL A 186 0.41 -18.26 30.26
N SER A 187 0.99 -17.95 29.10
CA SER A 187 2.36 -18.37 28.76
C SER A 187 3.42 -17.79 29.70
N THR A 188 3.29 -16.51 30.08
CA THR A 188 4.21 -15.85 31.02
C THR A 188 4.05 -16.44 32.41
N SER A 189 2.82 -16.69 32.87
CA SER A 189 2.56 -17.33 34.16
C SER A 189 3.11 -18.76 34.25
N VAL A 190 2.96 -19.57 33.20
CA VAL A 190 3.55 -20.92 33.14
C VAL A 190 5.08 -20.82 33.18
N ARG A 191 5.67 -19.88 32.42
CA ARG A 191 7.12 -19.72 32.32
C ARG A 191 7.74 -19.29 33.66
N GLU A 192 7.11 -18.37 34.38
CA GLU A 192 7.55 -17.99 35.72
C GLU A 192 7.41 -19.11 36.74
N ALA A 193 6.30 -19.84 36.72
CA ALA A 193 6.12 -20.99 37.60
C ALA A 193 7.22 -22.05 37.38
N ARG A 194 7.66 -22.26 36.12
CA ARG A 194 8.80 -23.13 35.80
C ARG A 194 10.11 -22.62 36.39
N TYR A 195 10.37 -21.31 36.30
CA TYR A 195 11.60 -20.72 36.83
C TYR A 195 11.68 -20.89 38.34
N GLU A 196 10.57 -20.61 39.03
CA GLU A 196 10.47 -20.76 40.48
C GLU A 196 10.59 -22.23 40.91
N ALA A 197 9.89 -23.15 40.25
CA ALA A 197 9.97 -24.58 40.54
C ALA A 197 11.36 -25.17 40.29
N ALA A 198 12.13 -24.61 39.36
CA ALA A 198 13.50 -25.00 39.08
C ALA A 198 14.55 -24.26 39.95
N GLY A 199 14.12 -23.33 40.81
CA GLY A 199 15.01 -22.56 41.70
C GLY A 199 15.84 -21.50 40.99
N PHE A 200 15.44 -21.06 39.78
CA PHE A 200 16.11 -19.97 39.08
C PHE A 200 15.53 -18.61 39.46
N ASP A 201 16.40 -17.63 39.63
CA ASP A 201 16.00 -16.23 39.78
C ASP A 201 15.53 -15.67 38.42
N ARG A 202 14.31 -15.12 38.40
CA ARG A 202 13.70 -14.48 37.23
C ARG A 202 14.59 -13.38 36.66
N ALA A 203 15.18 -12.54 37.52
CA ALA A 203 16.00 -11.42 37.08
C ALA A 203 17.26 -11.89 36.34
N VAL A 204 17.81 -13.03 36.73
CA VAL A 204 18.98 -13.63 36.09
C VAL A 204 18.61 -14.19 34.71
N ILE A 205 17.48 -14.88 34.58
CA ILE A 205 17.03 -15.38 33.26
C ILE A 205 16.67 -14.24 32.33
N GLU A 206 15.99 -13.21 32.82
CA GLU A 206 15.67 -12.02 32.03
C GLU A 206 16.94 -11.32 31.56
N ALA A 207 17.94 -11.12 32.43
CA ALA A 207 19.23 -10.55 32.03
C ALA A 207 20.00 -11.42 31.03
N LEU A 208 19.84 -12.75 31.07
CA LEU A 208 20.49 -13.67 30.13
C LEU A 208 19.77 -13.78 28.78
N THR A 209 18.49 -13.40 28.72
CA THR A 209 17.64 -13.53 27.54
C THR A 209 17.26 -12.20 26.91
N SER A 210 17.40 -11.09 27.65
CA SER A 210 17.25 -9.74 27.13
C SER A 210 18.48 -9.39 26.30
N VAL A 211 18.27 -9.33 25.00
CA VAL A 211 19.23 -8.73 24.08
C VAL A 211 18.61 -7.41 23.66
N ASP A 212 19.33 -6.32 23.90
CA ASP A 212 18.92 -5.00 23.40
C ASP A 212 18.67 -5.09 21.90
N ALA A 213 17.57 -4.46 21.45
CA ALA A 213 17.16 -4.52 20.06
C ALA A 213 18.36 -4.16 19.16
N PRO A 214 18.83 -5.10 18.31
CA PRO A 214 20.00 -4.85 17.50
C PRO A 214 19.67 -3.68 16.57
N ARG A 215 20.49 -2.63 16.61
CA ARG A 215 20.38 -1.53 15.64
C ARG A 215 20.78 -2.07 14.27
N THR A 216 19.77 -2.46 13.48
CA THR A 216 19.98 -2.88 12.09
C THR A 216 20.42 -1.65 11.29
N ARG A 217 21.64 -1.70 10.78
CA ARG A 217 22.19 -0.69 9.89
C ARG A 217 22.40 -1.30 8.52
N GLU A 218 21.87 -0.65 7.49
CA GLU A 218 22.09 -1.06 6.11
C GLU A 218 23.48 -0.59 5.67
N VAL A 219 24.30 -1.54 5.21
CA VAL A 219 25.60 -1.23 4.62
C VAL A 219 25.39 -1.09 3.11
N THR A 220 25.45 0.15 2.61
CA THR A 220 25.37 0.46 1.18
C THR A 220 26.75 0.83 0.64
N GLU A 221 26.92 0.87 -0.69
CA GLU A 221 28.15 1.36 -1.32
C GLU A 221 28.50 2.81 -0.92
N ALA A 222 27.51 3.60 -0.50
CA ALA A 222 27.67 4.98 -0.05
C ALA A 222 27.92 5.12 1.47
N GLY A 223 28.01 4.00 2.21
CA GLY A 223 28.25 3.97 3.65
C GLY A 223 27.15 3.25 4.45
N VAL A 224 27.26 3.34 5.78
CA VAL A 224 26.34 2.72 6.74
C VAL A 224 25.18 3.69 7.01
N ARG A 225 23.94 3.25 6.75
CA ARG A 225 22.71 4.04 6.93
C ARG A 225 21.81 3.42 8.00
N ASP A 226 21.13 4.26 8.76
CA ASP A 226 20.06 3.79 9.64
C ASP A 226 18.85 3.37 8.79
N SER A 227 18.34 2.17 9.06
CA SER A 227 17.32 1.53 8.25
C SER A 227 15.99 2.29 8.38
N THR A 228 15.68 3.21 7.47
CA THR A 228 14.33 3.79 7.32
C THR A 228 13.47 2.83 6.47
N THR A 229 13.41 1.56 6.90
CA THR A 229 12.89 0.42 6.13
C THR A 229 11.47 0.64 5.65
N GLU A 230 10.65 1.38 6.41
CA GLU A 230 9.25 1.61 6.05
C GLU A 230 9.09 2.64 4.91
N LEU A 231 9.78 3.78 4.96
CA LEU A 231 9.72 4.82 3.91
C LEU A 231 10.30 4.33 2.58
N ASN A 232 11.43 3.61 2.63
CA ASN A 232 12.07 3.04 1.44
C ASN A 232 11.20 1.98 0.75
N SER A 233 10.34 1.29 1.49
CA SER A 233 9.42 0.28 0.93
C SER A 233 8.27 0.91 0.12
N PHE A 234 7.84 2.13 0.47
CA PHE A 234 6.76 2.84 -0.23
C PHE A 234 7.24 3.80 -1.31
N LEU A 235 8.51 4.23 -1.27
CA LEU A 235 9.08 5.15 -2.25
C LEU A 235 8.87 4.69 -3.71
N PRO A 236 9.12 3.41 -4.08
CA PRO A 236 8.87 2.94 -5.45
C PRO A 236 7.43 3.09 -5.91
N PHE A 237 6.51 2.78 -4.99
CA PHE A 237 5.08 2.90 -5.24
C PHE A 237 4.67 4.36 -5.45
N ILE A 238 5.19 5.29 -4.64
CA ILE A 238 4.91 6.72 -4.77
C ILE A 238 5.32 7.24 -6.15
N PHE A 239 6.53 6.91 -6.61
CA PHE A 239 7.01 7.34 -7.94
C PHE A 239 6.24 6.70 -9.09
N MET A 240 5.95 5.40 -9.01
CA MET A 240 5.11 4.72 -10.00
C MET A 240 3.69 5.31 -10.03
N PHE A 241 3.09 5.52 -8.86
CA PHE A 241 1.74 6.07 -8.75
C PHE A 241 1.69 7.51 -9.26
N LEU A 242 2.68 8.34 -8.92
CA LEU A 242 2.86 9.68 -9.45
C LEU A 242 2.90 9.68 -10.99
N LEU A 243 3.69 8.77 -11.57
CA LEU A 243 3.82 8.60 -13.00
C LEU A 243 2.48 8.20 -13.65
N ILE A 244 1.80 7.18 -13.09
CA ILE A 244 0.47 6.74 -13.55
C ILE A 244 -0.52 7.89 -13.49
N MET A 245 -0.57 8.61 -12.36
CA MET A 245 -1.51 9.70 -12.13
C MET A 245 -1.32 10.82 -13.15
N CYS A 246 -0.09 11.29 -13.36
CA CYS A 246 0.17 12.38 -14.32
C CYS A 246 -0.17 11.99 -15.76
N VAL A 247 0.14 10.74 -16.15
CA VAL A 247 -0.16 10.22 -17.49
C VAL A 247 -1.66 10.03 -17.69
N MET A 248 -2.36 9.50 -16.69
CA MET A 248 -3.81 9.27 -16.75
C MET A 248 -4.61 10.56 -16.77
N VAL A 249 -4.25 11.58 -15.98
CA VAL A 249 -4.95 12.87 -15.99
C VAL A 249 -4.92 13.47 -17.40
N GLY A 250 -3.75 13.59 -18.02
CA GLY A 250 -3.64 14.14 -19.38
C GLY A 250 -4.28 13.25 -20.45
N GLY A 251 -4.16 11.92 -20.31
CA GLY A 251 -4.76 10.96 -21.25
C GLY A 251 -6.28 10.94 -21.22
N GLN A 252 -6.90 10.99 -20.02
CA GLN A 252 -8.35 11.05 -19.87
C GLN A 252 -8.91 12.36 -20.39
N TYR A 253 -8.24 13.49 -20.13
CA TYR A 253 -8.68 14.78 -20.68
C TYR A 253 -8.64 14.80 -22.21
N LEU A 254 -7.61 14.19 -22.80
CA LEU A 254 -7.50 14.03 -24.26
C LEU A 254 -8.64 13.16 -24.83
N LEU A 255 -9.01 12.09 -24.12
CA LEU A 255 -10.13 11.22 -24.49
C LEU A 255 -11.45 11.99 -24.50
N THR A 256 -11.80 12.64 -23.38
CA THR A 256 -13.08 13.33 -23.22
C THR A 256 -13.23 14.49 -24.20
N THR A 257 -12.22 15.35 -24.33
CA THR A 257 -12.25 16.49 -25.26
C THR A 257 -12.33 16.07 -26.72
N THR A 258 -11.75 14.93 -27.09
CA THR A 258 -11.85 14.41 -28.46
C THR A 258 -13.26 13.91 -28.76
N ILE A 259 -13.91 13.26 -27.80
CA ILE A 259 -15.30 12.82 -27.93
C ILE A 259 -16.22 14.04 -28.02
N GLU A 260 -16.08 15.01 -27.13
CA GLU A 260 -16.88 16.23 -27.12
C GLU A 260 -16.77 17.01 -28.44
N GLU A 261 -15.54 17.24 -28.93
CA GLU A 261 -15.33 17.95 -30.19
C GLU A 261 -15.93 17.19 -31.39
N LYS A 262 -15.92 15.85 -31.35
CA LYS A 262 -16.53 15.01 -32.38
C LYS A 262 -18.06 15.03 -32.29
N SER A 263 -18.63 14.84 -31.10
CA SER A 263 -20.08 14.82 -30.86
C SER A 263 -20.74 16.17 -31.17
N SER A 264 -20.05 17.27 -30.87
CA SER A 264 -20.55 18.63 -31.09
C SER A 264 -20.32 19.15 -32.52
N ARG A 265 -19.86 18.29 -33.46
CA ARG A 265 -19.48 18.65 -34.84
C ARG A 265 -18.44 19.78 -34.95
N VAL A 266 -17.79 20.14 -33.85
CA VAL A 266 -16.71 21.13 -33.82
C VAL A 266 -15.53 20.63 -34.66
N VAL A 267 -15.32 19.30 -34.69
CA VAL A 267 -14.25 18.70 -35.47
C VAL A 267 -14.39 18.95 -36.98
N GLU A 268 -15.60 19.03 -37.54
CA GLU A 268 -15.82 19.31 -38.96
C GLU A 268 -15.32 20.72 -39.33
N VAL A 269 -15.61 21.69 -38.46
CA VAL A 269 -15.15 23.09 -38.60
C VAL A 269 -13.64 23.17 -38.45
N LEU A 270 -13.06 22.49 -37.45
CA LEU A 270 -11.61 22.47 -37.24
C LEU A 270 -10.87 21.82 -38.42
N LEU A 271 -11.41 20.73 -38.97
CA LEU A 271 -10.82 20.02 -40.10
C LEU A 271 -10.85 20.81 -41.41
N SER A 272 -11.74 21.81 -41.54
CA SER A 272 -11.72 22.76 -42.67
C SER A 272 -10.47 23.67 -42.65
N ALA A 273 -9.84 23.86 -41.50
CA ALA A 273 -8.70 24.74 -41.31
C ALA A 273 -7.37 24.00 -41.03
N VAL A 274 -7.41 22.79 -40.46
CA VAL A 274 -6.22 21.99 -40.10
C VAL A 274 -6.41 20.51 -40.39
N SER A 275 -5.34 19.84 -40.82
CA SER A 275 -5.40 18.39 -41.08
C SER A 275 -5.61 17.56 -39.80
N PRO A 276 -6.20 16.35 -39.88
CA PRO A 276 -6.39 15.47 -38.71
C PRO A 276 -5.11 15.20 -37.92
N MET A 277 -3.98 15.02 -38.62
CA MET A 277 -2.68 14.77 -38.00
C MET A 277 -2.18 15.97 -37.19
N GLN A 278 -2.33 17.18 -37.74
CA GLN A 278 -1.95 18.41 -37.04
C GLN A 278 -2.81 18.61 -35.78
N LEU A 279 -4.10 18.26 -35.86
CA LEU A 279 -5.01 18.31 -34.73
C LEU A 279 -4.61 17.32 -33.64
N MET A 280 -4.41 16.04 -33.99
CA MET A 280 -4.00 15.00 -33.03
C MET A 280 -2.68 15.34 -32.34
N THR A 281 -1.65 15.68 -33.10
CA THR A 281 -0.32 16.02 -32.55
C THR A 281 -0.40 17.26 -31.67
N GLY A 282 -1.17 18.27 -32.09
CA GLY A 282 -1.40 19.47 -31.28
C GLY A 282 -2.02 19.14 -29.93
N LYS A 283 -3.08 18.32 -29.91
CA LYS A 283 -3.74 17.90 -28.68
C LYS A 283 -2.85 17.07 -27.75
N ILE A 284 -2.15 16.08 -28.29
CA ILE A 284 -1.21 15.25 -27.50
C ILE A 284 -0.12 16.15 -26.89
N LEU A 285 0.49 17.06 -27.65
CA LEU A 285 1.53 17.94 -27.12
C LEU A 285 0.99 18.96 -26.10
N GLY A 286 -0.22 19.48 -26.31
CA GLY A 286 -0.86 20.39 -25.37
C GLY A 286 -1.12 19.73 -24.01
N GLN A 287 -1.74 18.56 -24.03
CA GLN A 287 -2.02 17.79 -22.81
C GLN A 287 -0.74 17.19 -22.18
N MET A 288 0.32 16.97 -22.96
CA MET A 288 1.64 16.59 -22.43
C MET A 288 2.21 17.71 -21.55
N ALA A 289 2.13 18.95 -22.01
CA ALA A 289 2.61 20.11 -21.25
C ALA A 289 1.84 20.29 -19.94
N VAL A 290 0.53 20.00 -19.94
CA VAL A 290 -0.28 19.97 -18.71
C VAL A 290 0.24 18.90 -17.75
N GLY A 291 0.45 17.68 -18.25
CA GLY A 291 0.99 16.57 -17.46
C GLY A 291 2.40 16.85 -16.91
N LEU A 292 3.27 17.50 -17.70
CA LEU A 292 4.60 17.94 -17.25
C LEU A 292 4.51 19.01 -16.15
N CYS A 293 3.59 19.96 -16.27
CA CYS A 293 3.34 20.95 -15.23
C CYS A 293 2.89 20.27 -13.92
N LEU A 294 1.95 19.34 -14.01
CA LEU A 294 1.46 18.57 -12.87
C LEU A 294 2.58 17.76 -12.21
N LEU A 295 3.38 17.06 -13.03
CA LEU A 295 4.54 16.30 -12.57
C LEU A 295 5.55 17.21 -11.86
N GLY A 296 5.83 18.39 -12.43
CA GLY A 296 6.73 19.38 -11.84
C GLY A 296 6.25 19.89 -10.49
N ILE A 297 4.96 20.23 -10.38
CA ILE A 297 4.33 20.65 -9.12
C ILE A 297 4.49 19.54 -8.08
N TYR A 298 4.16 18.29 -8.41
CA TYR A 298 4.17 17.19 -7.44
C TYR A 298 5.60 16.83 -7.00
N ASN A 299 6.57 16.90 -7.92
CA ASN A 299 7.97 16.74 -7.57
C ASN A 299 8.47 17.87 -6.66
N ALA A 300 8.06 19.12 -6.91
CA ALA A 300 8.44 20.25 -6.06
C ALA A 300 7.86 20.11 -4.64
N LEU A 301 6.60 19.71 -4.52
CA LEU A 301 5.97 19.42 -3.22
C LEU A 301 6.64 18.24 -2.51
N GLY A 302 6.91 17.15 -3.23
CA GLY A 302 7.60 15.97 -2.67
C GLY A 302 9.01 16.31 -2.17
N LEU A 303 9.78 17.08 -2.94
CA LEU A 303 11.10 17.53 -2.54
C LEU A 303 11.04 18.48 -1.34
N ALA A 304 10.10 19.42 -1.31
CA ALA A 304 9.89 20.30 -0.18
C ALA A 304 9.56 19.52 1.11
N ALA A 305 8.75 18.47 1.01
CA ALA A 305 8.47 17.58 2.13
C ALA A 305 9.72 16.85 2.62
N LEU A 306 10.52 16.26 1.71
CA LEU A 306 11.77 15.57 2.08
C LEU A 306 12.77 16.51 2.76
N ILE A 307 12.89 17.74 2.29
CA ILE A 307 13.71 18.77 2.92
C ILE A 307 13.18 19.11 4.32
N ALA A 308 11.87 19.28 4.47
CA ALA A 308 11.25 19.60 5.76
C ALA A 308 11.44 18.50 6.82
N PHE A 309 11.50 17.23 6.38
CA PHE A 309 11.72 16.08 7.26
C PHE A 309 13.18 15.61 7.34
N GLY A 310 14.13 16.28 6.67
CA GLY A 310 15.54 15.89 6.67
C GLY A 310 15.85 14.57 5.95
N LEU A 311 15.00 14.14 5.01
CA LEU A 311 15.06 12.85 4.30
C LEU A 311 15.63 12.99 2.87
N THR A 312 16.51 13.97 2.63
CA THR A 312 17.02 14.28 1.29
C THR A 312 17.86 13.16 0.67
N ASP A 313 18.51 12.34 1.49
CA ASP A 313 19.41 11.27 1.04
C ASP A 313 18.67 10.06 0.45
N VAL A 314 17.35 10.02 0.60
CA VAL A 314 16.48 8.96 0.10
C VAL A 314 16.36 9.01 -1.43
N ILE A 315 16.54 10.18 -2.06
CA ILE A 315 16.32 10.37 -3.50
C ILE A 315 17.57 10.94 -4.16
N SER A 316 18.12 10.18 -5.11
CA SER A 316 19.16 10.67 -6.01
C SER A 316 18.58 11.66 -7.03
N PRO A 317 19.26 12.78 -7.34
CA PRO A 317 18.84 13.69 -8.41
C PRO A 317 18.62 13.01 -9.76
N MET A 318 19.33 11.90 -10.02
CA MET A 318 19.20 11.14 -11.25
C MET A 318 17.82 10.46 -11.39
N THR A 319 17.19 10.10 -10.27
CA THR A 319 15.83 9.56 -10.22
C THR A 319 14.82 10.52 -10.83
N ILE A 320 14.97 11.82 -10.58
CA ILE A 320 14.10 12.86 -11.14
C ILE A 320 14.24 12.88 -12.67
N VAL A 321 15.46 12.78 -13.20
CA VAL A 321 15.69 12.73 -14.64
C VAL A 321 15.02 11.50 -15.26
N TYR A 322 15.16 10.32 -14.64
CA TYR A 322 14.48 9.11 -15.11
C TYR A 322 12.96 9.24 -15.05
N LEU A 323 12.41 9.88 -14.02
CA LEU A 323 10.99 10.15 -13.92
C LEU A 323 10.47 10.97 -15.11
N PHE A 324 11.18 12.03 -15.52
CA PHE A 324 10.81 12.82 -16.69
C PHE A 324 10.89 12.00 -17.99
N VAL A 325 11.94 11.19 -18.17
CA VAL A 325 12.11 10.34 -19.36
C VAL A 325 10.99 9.31 -19.45
N PHE A 326 10.73 8.56 -18.37
CA PHE A 326 9.68 7.55 -18.34
C PHE A 326 8.28 8.17 -18.41
N PHE A 327 8.09 9.40 -17.89
CA PHE A 327 6.86 10.16 -18.12
C PHE A 327 6.62 10.41 -19.60
N LEU A 328 7.60 10.89 -20.35
CA LEU A 328 7.42 11.14 -21.78
C LEU A 328 7.05 9.85 -22.52
N LEU A 329 7.75 8.74 -22.24
CA LEU A 329 7.49 7.45 -22.86
C LEU A 329 6.06 6.96 -22.55
N ALA A 330 5.70 6.90 -21.26
CA ALA A 330 4.38 6.50 -20.79
C ALA A 330 3.28 7.39 -21.36
N TYR A 331 3.51 8.70 -21.36
CA TYR A 331 2.56 9.69 -21.85
C TYR A 331 2.27 9.49 -23.33
N PHE A 332 3.29 9.42 -24.19
CA PHE A 332 3.07 9.21 -25.62
C PHE A 332 2.36 7.88 -25.91
N MET A 333 2.65 6.82 -25.16
CA MET A 333 1.95 5.55 -25.32
C MET A 333 0.47 5.66 -24.94
N MET A 334 0.20 6.11 -23.71
CA MET A 334 -1.17 6.14 -23.18
C MET A 334 -2.03 7.20 -23.85
N ALA A 335 -1.50 8.40 -24.06
CA ALA A 335 -2.21 9.48 -24.74
C ALA A 335 -2.56 9.10 -26.20
N SER A 336 -1.66 8.42 -26.91
CA SER A 336 -1.95 7.94 -28.27
C SER A 336 -3.07 6.91 -28.28
N LEU A 337 -3.03 5.93 -27.38
CA LEU A 337 -4.09 4.92 -27.29
C LEU A 337 -5.44 5.55 -26.92
N LEU A 338 -5.48 6.46 -25.95
CA LEU A 338 -6.70 7.16 -25.54
C LEU A 338 -7.22 8.13 -26.60
N ALA A 339 -6.34 8.81 -27.34
CA ALA A 339 -6.72 9.63 -28.49
C ALA A 339 -7.35 8.78 -29.61
N ALA A 340 -6.78 7.60 -29.87
CA ALA A 340 -7.33 6.66 -30.84
C ALA A 340 -8.75 6.23 -30.44
N VAL A 341 -8.95 5.86 -29.17
CA VAL A 341 -10.27 5.53 -28.61
C VAL A 341 -11.23 6.70 -28.74
N GLY A 342 -10.83 7.90 -28.32
CA GLY A 342 -11.69 9.10 -28.35
C GLY A 342 -12.11 9.50 -29.75
N SER A 343 -11.25 9.30 -30.74
CA SER A 343 -11.60 9.56 -32.15
C SER A 343 -12.58 8.53 -32.73
N ALA A 344 -12.62 7.32 -32.17
CA ALA A 344 -13.35 6.19 -32.73
C ALA A 344 -14.81 6.11 -32.28
N VAL A 345 -15.15 6.73 -31.14
CA VAL A 345 -16.47 6.67 -30.50
C VAL A 345 -17.18 8.02 -30.55
N ASN A 346 -18.47 8.04 -30.22
CA ASN A 346 -19.28 9.28 -30.20
C ASN A 346 -19.80 9.63 -28.78
N ASP A 347 -19.68 8.72 -27.82
CA ASP A 347 -20.15 8.90 -26.45
C ASP A 347 -19.14 8.34 -25.43
N LEU A 348 -19.13 8.92 -24.22
CA LEU A 348 -18.29 8.53 -23.09
C LEU A 348 -18.52 7.08 -22.65
N ARG A 349 -19.76 6.57 -22.71
CA ARG A 349 -20.06 5.18 -22.29
C ARG A 349 -19.35 4.15 -23.17
N GLU A 350 -19.28 4.41 -24.48
CA GLU A 350 -18.56 3.55 -25.43
C GLU A 350 -17.04 3.70 -25.27
N ALA A 351 -16.58 4.92 -24.96
CA ALA A 351 -15.18 5.18 -24.68
C ALA A 351 -14.68 4.38 -23.47
N GLN A 352 -15.49 4.24 -22.42
CA GLN A 352 -15.13 3.48 -21.22
C GLN A 352 -14.92 1.99 -21.52
N SER A 353 -15.80 1.38 -22.31
CA SER A 353 -15.65 -0.04 -22.70
C SER A 353 -14.46 -0.24 -23.63
N LEU A 354 -14.24 0.68 -24.57
CA LEU A 354 -13.11 0.63 -25.50
C LEU A 354 -11.78 1.04 -24.84
N SER A 355 -11.79 1.70 -23.68
CA SER A 355 -10.57 2.02 -22.92
C SER A 355 -10.14 0.89 -21.97
N THR A 356 -10.95 -0.16 -21.78
CA THR A 356 -10.68 -1.19 -20.77
C THR A 356 -9.29 -1.84 -20.91
N PRO A 357 -8.82 -2.25 -22.11
CA PRO A 357 -7.46 -2.78 -22.27
C PRO A 357 -6.34 -1.77 -21.96
N VAL A 358 -6.57 -0.48 -22.23
CA VAL A 358 -5.63 0.58 -21.85
C VAL A 358 -5.54 0.67 -20.33
N MET A 359 -6.68 0.60 -19.65
CA MET A 359 -6.74 0.59 -18.19
C MET A 359 -6.11 -0.66 -17.60
N ILE A 360 -6.28 -1.85 -18.20
CA ILE A 360 -5.60 -3.08 -17.75
C ILE A 360 -4.08 -2.90 -17.76
N ALA A 361 -3.51 -2.29 -18.81
CA ALA A 361 -2.08 -2.05 -18.87
C ALA A 361 -1.57 -1.10 -17.76
N VAL A 362 -2.41 -0.18 -17.29
CA VAL A 362 -2.10 0.70 -16.16
C VAL A 362 -2.28 -0.01 -14.82
N PHE A 363 -3.26 -0.92 -14.71
CA PHE A 363 -3.54 -1.63 -13.47
C PHE A 363 -2.57 -2.78 -13.18
N ILE A 364 -2.00 -3.45 -14.20
CA ILE A 364 -1.01 -4.52 -14.00
C ILE A 364 0.15 -4.07 -13.09
N PRO A 365 0.88 -2.97 -13.36
CA PRO A 365 1.96 -2.53 -12.49
C PRO A 365 1.46 -2.10 -11.11
N TYR A 366 0.25 -1.51 -11.03
CA TYR A 366 -0.37 -1.15 -9.76
C TYR A 366 -0.70 -2.37 -8.88
N ILE A 367 -1.26 -3.44 -9.46
CA ILE A 367 -1.60 -4.67 -8.73
C ILE A 367 -0.33 -5.42 -8.30
N LEU A 368 0.68 -5.44 -9.17
CA LEU A 368 1.93 -6.15 -8.95
C LEU A 368 2.99 -5.32 -8.19
N TRP A 369 2.60 -4.18 -7.60
CA TRP A 369 3.55 -3.30 -6.92
C TRP A 369 4.26 -4.00 -5.75
N LEU A 370 3.51 -4.70 -4.89
CA LEU A 370 4.08 -5.41 -3.73
C LEU A 370 5.15 -6.45 -4.11
N PRO A 371 4.87 -7.42 -4.99
CA PRO A 371 5.88 -8.42 -5.34
C PRO A 371 7.10 -7.81 -6.05
N ILE A 372 6.91 -6.79 -6.90
CA ILE A 372 8.01 -6.15 -7.61
C ILE A 372 8.84 -5.26 -6.68
N SER A 373 8.22 -4.53 -5.73
CA SER A 373 8.98 -3.74 -4.75
C SER A 373 9.77 -4.60 -3.79
N ARG A 374 9.28 -5.81 -3.47
CA ARG A 374 10.00 -6.78 -2.62
C ARG A 374 11.19 -7.41 -3.33
N ASP A 375 11.04 -7.74 -4.61
CA ASP A 375 12.13 -8.26 -5.44
C ASP A 375 12.17 -7.52 -6.80
N PRO A 376 12.85 -6.36 -6.84
CA PRO A 376 12.96 -5.52 -8.03
C PRO A 376 13.74 -6.18 -9.17
N ASN A 377 14.55 -7.19 -8.87
CA ASN A 377 15.40 -7.88 -9.85
C ASN A 377 14.86 -9.25 -10.27
N SER A 378 13.68 -9.64 -9.77
CA SER A 378 12.95 -10.82 -10.20
C SER A 378 12.74 -10.89 -11.72
N VAL A 379 12.56 -12.10 -12.23
CA VAL A 379 12.23 -12.35 -13.65
C VAL A 379 10.94 -11.61 -14.04
N LEU A 380 9.94 -11.61 -13.17
CA LEU A 380 8.67 -10.91 -13.38
C LEU A 380 8.88 -9.41 -13.55
N ALA A 381 9.62 -8.79 -12.62
CA ALA A 381 9.93 -7.36 -12.67
C ALA A 381 10.71 -7.00 -13.93
N THR A 382 11.72 -7.81 -14.27
CA THR A 382 12.57 -7.61 -15.44
C THR A 382 11.78 -7.69 -16.74
N VAL A 383 10.97 -8.73 -16.92
CA VAL A 383 10.16 -8.89 -18.15
C VAL A 383 9.13 -7.76 -18.29
N LEU A 384 8.35 -7.47 -17.25
CA LEU A 384 7.32 -6.44 -17.32
C LEU A 384 7.90 -5.03 -17.54
N SER A 385 9.12 -4.78 -17.04
CA SER A 385 9.84 -3.51 -17.28
C SER A 385 10.30 -3.31 -18.73
N LEU A 386 10.19 -4.35 -19.59
CA LEU A 386 10.56 -4.30 -21.00
C LEU A 386 9.37 -4.45 -21.94
N VAL A 387 8.14 -4.67 -21.43
CA VAL A 387 6.93 -4.85 -22.25
C VAL A 387 6.11 -3.56 -22.31
N PRO A 388 6.09 -2.83 -23.44
CA PRO A 388 5.24 -1.66 -23.59
C PRO A 388 3.76 -2.07 -23.76
N PRO A 389 2.77 -1.30 -23.23
CA PRO A 389 2.87 0.02 -22.61
C PRO A 389 3.07 0.01 -21.08
N ILE A 390 3.32 -1.16 -20.50
CA ILE A 390 3.48 -1.36 -19.05
C ILE A 390 4.88 -0.92 -18.58
N SER A 391 5.88 -1.07 -19.45
CA SER A 391 7.30 -0.91 -19.15
C SER A 391 7.69 0.38 -18.41
N PRO A 392 7.19 1.59 -18.74
CA PRO A 392 7.66 2.80 -18.08
C PRO A 392 7.28 2.85 -16.60
N PHE A 393 6.13 2.28 -16.23
CA PHE A 393 5.67 2.26 -14.83
C PHE A 393 6.47 1.28 -13.99
N VAL A 394 6.68 0.07 -14.50
CA VAL A 394 7.45 -0.96 -13.79
C VAL A 394 8.91 -0.56 -13.68
N MET A 395 9.52 -0.03 -14.74
CA MET A 395 10.92 0.39 -14.69
C MET A 395 11.13 1.55 -13.74
N MET A 396 10.20 2.52 -13.68
CA MET A 396 10.29 3.61 -12.71
C MET A 396 10.26 3.10 -11.27
N MET A 397 9.41 2.11 -10.98
CA MET A 397 9.35 1.47 -9.68
C MET A 397 10.67 0.76 -9.34
N ARG A 398 11.24 -0.01 -10.28
CA ARG A 398 12.52 -0.71 -10.08
C ARG A 398 13.69 0.23 -9.82
N VAL A 399 13.76 1.35 -10.54
CA VAL A 399 14.83 2.36 -10.39
C VAL A 399 14.80 3.07 -9.03
N THR A 400 13.62 3.14 -8.40
CA THR A 400 13.42 3.79 -7.10
C THR A 400 13.41 2.82 -5.92
N SER A 401 13.60 1.53 -6.19
CA SER A 401 13.76 0.49 -5.17
C SER A 401 15.13 0.56 -4.49
N THR A 402 15.24 -0.15 -3.37
CA THR A 402 16.48 -0.28 -2.58
C THR A 402 17.62 -0.95 -3.36
N GLU A 403 17.29 -1.81 -4.32
CA GLU A 403 18.24 -2.45 -5.24
C GLU A 403 17.93 -2.10 -6.71
N PRO A 404 18.40 -0.93 -7.19
CA PRO A 404 18.15 -0.50 -8.56
C PRO A 404 18.72 -1.48 -9.60
N PRO A 405 18.05 -1.65 -10.76
CA PRO A 405 18.53 -2.53 -11.80
C PRO A 405 19.82 -2.00 -12.44
N PRO A 406 20.62 -2.87 -13.08
CA PRO A 406 21.78 -2.45 -13.84
C PRO A 406 21.43 -1.39 -14.89
N VAL A 407 22.30 -0.40 -15.06
CA VAL A 407 22.07 0.77 -15.92
C VAL A 407 21.73 0.40 -17.38
N TRP A 408 22.27 -0.70 -17.90
CA TRP A 408 21.94 -1.18 -19.25
C TRP A 408 20.47 -1.60 -19.39
N GLN A 409 19.83 -2.13 -18.34
CA GLN A 409 18.41 -2.46 -18.36
C GLN A 409 17.56 -1.20 -18.48
N ILE A 410 17.95 -0.12 -17.79
CA ILE A 410 17.28 1.18 -17.85
C ILE A 410 17.33 1.72 -19.28
N TRP A 411 18.51 1.73 -19.91
CA TRP A 411 18.66 2.17 -21.30
C TRP A 411 17.93 1.28 -22.30
N ALA A 412 17.95 -0.04 -22.10
CA ALA A 412 17.18 -0.97 -22.91
C ALA A 412 15.67 -0.70 -22.81
N ALA A 413 15.15 -0.45 -21.60
CA ALA A 413 13.75 -0.09 -21.39
C ALA A 413 13.40 1.27 -22.00
N ILE A 414 14.31 2.25 -21.96
CA ILE A 414 14.12 3.53 -22.65
C ILE A 414 14.04 3.30 -24.17
N GLY A 415 14.95 2.51 -24.75
CA GLY A 415 14.95 2.21 -26.19
C GLY A 415 13.70 1.44 -26.65
N ILE A 416 13.33 0.39 -25.93
CA ILE A 416 12.12 -0.41 -26.21
C ILE A 416 10.86 0.43 -25.96
N GLY A 417 10.84 1.24 -24.90
CA GLY A 417 9.77 2.18 -24.61
C GLY A 417 9.61 3.21 -25.72
N ALA A 418 10.70 3.79 -26.24
CA ALA A 418 10.66 4.75 -27.35
C ALA A 418 10.11 4.11 -28.64
N LEU A 419 10.52 2.88 -28.95
CA LEU A 419 9.94 2.11 -30.05
C LEU A 419 8.44 1.86 -29.82
N GLY A 420 8.04 1.48 -28.60
CA GLY A 420 6.65 1.30 -28.21
C GLY A 420 5.84 2.59 -28.37
N SER A 421 6.34 3.73 -27.89
CA SER A 421 5.73 5.05 -28.09
C SER A 421 5.56 5.37 -29.56
N TYR A 422 6.59 5.15 -30.39
CA TYR A 422 6.51 5.35 -31.83
C TYR A 422 5.41 4.50 -32.48
N VAL A 423 5.35 3.20 -32.15
CA VAL A 423 4.31 2.28 -32.66
C VAL A 423 2.92 2.72 -32.22
N CYS A 424 2.74 3.11 -30.96
CA CYS A 424 1.46 3.60 -30.45
C CYS A 424 1.01 4.91 -31.13
N VAL A 425 1.92 5.87 -31.32
CA VAL A 425 1.64 7.13 -32.02
C VAL A 425 1.28 6.85 -33.48
N TRP A 426 2.02 5.96 -34.15
CA TRP A 426 1.74 5.56 -35.53
C TRP A 426 0.36 4.87 -35.66
N PHE A 427 0.06 3.94 -34.75
CA PHE A 427 -1.25 3.28 -34.68
C PHE A 427 -2.37 4.30 -34.46
N ALA A 428 -2.21 5.18 -33.48
CA ALA A 428 -3.19 6.21 -33.16
C ALA A 428 -3.41 7.18 -34.32
N ALA A 429 -2.35 7.62 -35.00
CA ALA A 429 -2.43 8.47 -36.19
C ALA A 429 -3.35 7.89 -37.28
N LYS A 430 -3.18 6.59 -37.56
CA LYS A 430 -3.98 5.87 -38.55
C LYS A 430 -5.44 5.74 -38.12
N VAL A 431 -5.68 5.34 -36.87
CA VAL A 431 -7.02 5.24 -36.31
C VAL A 431 -7.71 6.60 -36.25
N PHE A 432 -7.01 7.64 -35.82
CA PHE A 432 -7.54 9.00 -35.66
C PHE A 432 -7.98 9.61 -36.99
N ARG A 433 -7.21 9.38 -38.06
CA ARG A 433 -7.56 9.85 -39.42
C ARG A 433 -8.90 9.27 -39.91
N VAL A 434 -9.16 7.99 -39.64
CA VAL A 434 -10.38 7.30 -40.06
C VAL A 434 -11.53 7.55 -39.09
N GLY A 435 -11.26 7.43 -37.80
CA GLY A 435 -12.23 7.53 -36.71
C GLY A 435 -12.94 8.88 -36.67
N LEU A 436 -12.23 9.98 -36.92
CA LEU A 436 -12.83 11.33 -36.93
C LEU A 436 -13.92 11.50 -37.99
N LEU A 437 -13.87 10.74 -39.09
CA LEU A 437 -14.81 10.84 -40.20
C LEU A 437 -15.92 9.77 -40.15
N MET A 438 -15.80 8.81 -39.22
CA MET A 438 -16.76 7.72 -39.08
C MET A 438 -17.83 8.03 -38.04
N TYR A 439 -19.08 8.00 -38.49
CA TYR A 439 -20.30 8.11 -37.68
C TYR A 439 -21.08 6.80 -37.75
N GLY A 440 -21.69 6.38 -36.64
CA GLY A 440 -22.53 5.19 -36.60
C GLY A 440 -22.14 4.22 -35.48
N LYS A 441 -22.15 2.91 -35.78
CA LYS A 441 -21.95 1.86 -34.78
C LYS A 441 -20.56 1.95 -34.12
N PRO A 442 -20.46 1.79 -32.79
CA PRO A 442 -19.18 1.78 -32.10
C PRO A 442 -18.27 0.67 -32.66
N PRO A 443 -17.03 1.00 -33.01
CA PRO A 443 -16.07 0.00 -33.48
C PRO A 443 -15.60 -0.88 -32.32
N ASN A 444 -15.37 -2.16 -32.60
CA ASN A 444 -14.65 -3.06 -31.68
C ASN A 444 -13.13 -2.97 -31.95
N PHE A 445 -12.29 -3.48 -31.05
CA PHE A 445 -10.84 -3.53 -31.19
C PHE A 445 -10.36 -4.12 -32.52
N VAL A 446 -11.01 -5.18 -32.98
CA VAL A 446 -10.72 -5.81 -34.27
C VAL A 446 -10.95 -4.85 -35.43
N THR A 447 -11.96 -3.98 -35.33
CA THR A 447 -12.27 -2.97 -36.34
C THR A 447 -11.20 -1.87 -36.36
N LEU A 448 -10.73 -1.42 -35.19
CA LEU A 448 -9.62 -0.46 -35.11
C LEU A 448 -8.36 -1.01 -35.80
N LEU A 449 -8.04 -2.29 -35.58
CA LEU A 449 -6.90 -2.94 -36.23
C LEU A 449 -7.06 -3.03 -37.76
N LYS A 450 -8.30 -3.22 -38.25
CA LYS A 450 -8.59 -3.17 -39.69
C LYS A 450 -8.37 -1.77 -40.26
N TRP A 451 -8.73 -0.70 -39.54
CA TRP A 451 -8.53 0.68 -40.00
C TRP A 451 -7.06 1.01 -40.26
N VAL A 452 -6.16 0.48 -39.43
CA VAL A 452 -4.71 0.65 -39.62
C VAL A 452 -4.23 0.09 -40.96
N ARG A 453 -4.84 -0.98 -41.47
CA ARG A 453 -4.50 -1.56 -42.78
C ARG A 453 -5.11 -0.80 -43.96
N MET A 454 -6.17 -0.03 -43.72
CA MET A 454 -6.91 0.71 -44.76
C MET A 454 -6.43 2.17 -44.92
N ALA A 455 -5.85 2.75 -43.87
CA ALA A 455 -5.33 4.12 -43.84
C ALA A 455 -3.87 4.22 -44.28
#